data_AF-A0A0L0M9Z9-F1
#
_entry.id   AF-A0A0L0M9Z9-F1
#
_cell.length_a   1.000
_cell.length_b   1.000
_cell.length_c   1.000
_cell.angle_alpha   90.00
_cell.angle_beta   90.00
_cell.angle_gamma   90.00
#
_symmetry.space_group_name_H-M   'P 1'
#
loop_
_entity.id
_entity.type
_entity.pdbx_description
1 polymer ?
#
loop_
_entity_poly.entity_id
_entity_poly.type
_entity_poly.pdbx_seq_one_letter_code
_entity_poly.pdbx_strand_id
1 'polypeptide(L)'
;MKLKTVRVTNFRSVEDSGKFNVGDMTCLVGKNEAGKTALITALYGLNPYGDFSYDRTRDYPRRFVSDFDERHPNGKSRVVKTVWTLDDAEVGAVATAFGDATLTSRDFGMEHGIGYSGALWSVSIDARAALEFLMGKHQLDATERAMLKDAKSAKEAVTAIAAVGQQSERLQALNAALVALREQNFIHAVIDIVAKGLPRFFLTSHFNRMSGEVSINALNAAKATNTLTPSDSIFLDFLAYAGRYVR
;
A
#
# COMPACT_ATOMS: atom_id res chain seq x y z
N MET A 1 2.06 3.37 11.40
CA MET A 1 2.70 4.04 10.26
C MET A 1 2.35 5.53 10.15
N LYS A 2 3.22 6.38 9.56
CA LYS A 2 2.94 7.79 9.24
C LYS A 2 3.43 8.21 7.84
N LEU A 3 2.67 9.04 7.13
CA LEU A 3 3.08 9.67 5.85
C LEU A 3 4.02 10.83 6.13
N LYS A 4 5.24 10.81 5.58
CA LYS A 4 6.21 11.90 5.73
C LYS A 4 6.16 12.90 4.60
N THR A 5 6.22 12.42 3.37
CA THR A 5 6.42 13.29 2.21
C THR A 5 5.62 12.83 1.02
N VAL A 6 5.21 13.78 0.20
CA VAL A 6 4.45 13.56 -1.02
C VAL A 6 5.09 14.36 -2.16
N ARG A 7 5.05 13.80 -3.36
CA ARG A 7 5.31 14.49 -4.62
C ARG A 7 4.28 14.01 -5.64
N VAL A 8 3.61 14.96 -6.28
CA VAL A 8 2.64 14.71 -7.35
C VAL A 8 3.24 15.21 -8.65
N THR A 9 3.16 14.39 -9.69
CA THR A 9 3.67 14.72 -11.04
C THR A 9 2.65 14.31 -12.09
N ASN A 10 2.61 15.02 -13.21
CA ASN A 10 1.78 14.66 -14.37
C ASN A 10 0.31 14.33 -14.02
N PHE A 11 -0.35 15.20 -13.25
CA PHE A 11 -1.75 15.02 -12.84
C PHE A 11 -2.55 16.31 -12.94
N ARG A 12 -3.46 16.35 -13.92
CA ARG A 12 -4.36 17.47 -14.23
C ARG A 12 -3.56 18.76 -14.43
N SER A 13 -3.74 19.75 -13.55
CA SER A 13 -3.01 21.02 -13.59
C SER A 13 -1.63 20.97 -12.93
N VAL A 14 -1.26 19.85 -12.30
CA VAL A 14 0.03 19.67 -11.62
C VAL A 14 1.00 18.94 -12.54
N GLU A 15 1.96 19.67 -13.09
CA GLU A 15 3.09 19.06 -13.81
C GLU A 15 4.09 18.45 -12.82
N ASP A 16 4.49 19.22 -11.80
CA ASP A 16 5.30 18.76 -10.68
C ASP A 16 5.03 19.64 -9.45
N SER A 17 4.63 19.02 -8.34
CA SER A 17 4.42 19.72 -7.08
C SER A 17 5.72 20.05 -6.34
N GLY A 18 6.83 19.45 -6.76
CA GLY A 18 8.00 19.27 -5.90
C GLY A 18 7.69 18.32 -4.74
N LYS A 19 8.72 17.99 -3.95
CA LYS A 19 8.57 17.19 -2.74
C LYS A 19 8.18 18.11 -1.58
N PHE A 20 7.11 17.78 -0.87
CA PHE A 20 6.69 18.49 0.35
C PHE A 20 6.43 17.53 1.50
N ASN A 21 6.55 18.04 2.73
CA ASN A 21 6.33 17.28 3.95
C ASN A 21 4.85 17.32 4.34
N VAL A 22 4.39 16.24 4.96
CA VAL A 22 3.05 16.10 5.54
C VAL A 22 3.22 15.85 7.03
N GLY A 23 2.61 16.70 7.85
CA GLY A 23 2.49 16.51 9.30
C GLY A 23 1.10 16.01 9.69
N ASP A 24 0.84 15.95 11.01
CA ASP A 24 -0.47 15.52 11.54
C ASP A 24 -1.62 16.40 11.04
N MET A 25 -1.34 17.70 10.81
CA MET A 25 -2.23 18.63 10.09
C MET A 25 -1.43 19.38 9.04
N THR A 26 -1.88 19.34 7.79
CA THR A 26 -1.24 20.02 6.66
C THR A 26 -2.28 20.80 5.87
N CYS A 27 -2.09 22.11 5.73
CA CYS A 27 -3.00 22.99 4.99
C CYS A 27 -2.38 23.43 3.66
N LEU A 28 -3.08 23.20 2.56
CA LEU A 28 -2.68 23.69 1.23
C LEU A 28 -3.37 25.03 0.96
N VAL A 29 -2.59 26.10 0.83
CA VAL A 29 -3.07 27.46 0.58
C VAL A 29 -2.59 27.93 -0.78
N GLY A 30 -3.44 28.66 -1.51
CA GLY A 30 -3.09 29.20 -2.83
C GLY A 30 -4.32 29.77 -3.52
N LYS A 31 -4.10 30.51 -4.62
CA LYS A 31 -5.17 31.08 -5.44
C LYS A 31 -6.11 30.01 -6.00
N ASN A 32 -7.26 30.43 -6.50
CA ASN A 32 -8.14 29.54 -7.26
C ASN A 32 -7.36 28.90 -8.42
N GLU A 33 -7.70 27.66 -8.74
CA GLU A 33 -7.09 26.88 -9.83
C GLU A 33 -5.59 26.52 -9.66
N ALA A 34 -4.96 26.88 -8.54
CA ALA A 34 -3.57 26.55 -8.22
C ALA A 34 -3.27 25.05 -8.02
N GLY A 35 -4.21 24.14 -8.34
CA GLY A 35 -3.99 22.69 -8.28
C GLY A 35 -4.15 22.04 -6.90
N LYS A 36 -4.61 22.75 -5.87
CA LYS A 36 -4.82 22.19 -4.51
C LYS A 36 -5.69 20.92 -4.52
N THR A 37 -6.83 20.97 -5.18
CA THR A 37 -7.72 19.81 -5.32
C THR A 37 -7.05 18.69 -6.11
N ALA A 38 -6.29 19.02 -7.15
CA ALA A 38 -5.54 18.02 -7.93
C ALA A 38 -4.50 17.29 -7.08
N LEU A 39 -3.76 18.01 -6.21
CA LEU A 39 -2.81 17.39 -5.27
C LEU A 39 -3.50 16.40 -4.31
N ILE A 40 -4.62 16.80 -3.71
CA ILE A 40 -5.34 15.95 -2.76
C ILE A 40 -5.96 14.75 -3.48
N THR A 41 -6.54 14.92 -4.67
CA THR A 41 -7.07 13.82 -5.48
C THR A 41 -5.97 12.85 -5.92
N ALA A 42 -4.79 13.35 -6.29
CA ALA A 42 -3.63 12.52 -6.61
C ALA A 42 -3.14 11.73 -5.39
N LEU A 43 -3.21 12.29 -4.18
CA LEU A 43 -2.85 11.53 -2.98
C LEU A 43 -3.91 10.47 -2.64
N TYR A 44 -5.19 10.81 -2.78
CA TYR A 44 -6.31 9.90 -2.53
C TYR A 44 -6.20 8.62 -3.35
N GLY A 45 -5.81 8.73 -4.61
CA GLY A 45 -5.65 7.58 -5.49
C GLY A 45 -4.54 6.60 -5.12
N LEU A 46 -3.70 6.90 -4.13
CA LEU A 46 -2.66 5.97 -3.67
C LEU A 46 -3.24 4.73 -2.95
N ASN A 47 -4.22 4.95 -2.07
CA ASN A 47 -4.92 3.89 -1.34
C ASN A 47 -6.33 4.38 -0.93
N PRO A 48 -7.27 4.51 -1.88
CA PRO A 48 -8.54 5.19 -1.66
C PRO A 48 -9.48 4.41 -0.73
N TYR A 49 -10.25 5.14 0.08
CA TYR A 49 -11.46 4.63 0.73
C TYR A 49 -12.64 4.73 -0.24
N GLY A 50 -12.69 3.81 -1.21
CA GLY A 50 -13.71 3.74 -2.26
C GLY A 50 -13.09 3.48 -3.63
N ASP A 51 -13.92 3.50 -4.67
CA ASP A 51 -13.45 3.27 -6.04
C ASP A 51 -12.76 4.52 -6.60
N PHE A 52 -11.48 4.37 -6.93
CA PHE A 52 -10.73 5.39 -7.65
C PHE A 52 -9.63 4.75 -8.48
N SER A 53 -9.50 5.19 -9.72
CA SER A 53 -8.41 4.83 -10.61
C SER A 53 -7.97 6.07 -11.39
N TYR A 54 -6.67 6.14 -11.68
CA TYR A 54 -6.14 7.18 -12.55
C TYR A 54 -6.47 6.89 -14.00
N ASP A 55 -6.96 7.90 -14.73
CA ASP A 55 -7.30 7.76 -16.15
C ASP A 55 -6.43 8.65 -17.03
N ARG A 56 -5.92 8.11 -18.13
CA ARG A 56 -5.04 8.83 -19.06
C ARG A 56 -5.73 10.07 -19.65
N THR A 57 -6.97 9.92 -20.10
CA THR A 57 -7.69 10.98 -20.83
C THR A 57 -8.17 12.08 -19.87
N ARG A 58 -8.64 11.69 -18.68
CA ARG A 58 -9.19 12.59 -17.68
C ARG A 58 -8.12 13.26 -16.82
N ASP A 59 -7.11 12.50 -16.39
CA ASP A 59 -6.21 12.92 -15.33
C ASP A 59 -4.80 13.28 -15.79
N TYR A 60 -4.35 12.87 -16.98
CA TYR A 60 -3.05 13.33 -17.48
C TYR A 60 -3.15 14.81 -17.92
N PRO A 61 -2.07 15.62 -17.81
CA PRO A 61 -2.14 17.03 -18.19
C PRO A 61 -2.49 17.19 -19.67
N ARG A 62 -3.61 17.88 -19.95
CA ARG A 62 -4.23 17.97 -21.28
C ARG A 62 -3.25 18.37 -22.38
N ARG A 63 -2.31 19.28 -22.09
CA ARG A 63 -1.30 19.76 -23.03
C ARG A 63 -0.41 18.66 -23.60
N PHE A 64 -0.27 17.53 -22.89
CA PHE A 64 0.66 16.47 -23.22
C PHE A 64 -0.02 15.13 -23.54
N VAL A 65 -1.35 15.07 -23.57
CA VAL A 65 -2.10 13.82 -23.77
C VAL A 65 -1.80 13.19 -25.13
N SER A 66 -1.63 14.00 -26.18
CA SER A 66 -1.23 13.54 -27.53
C SER A 66 0.12 12.83 -27.51
N ASP A 67 1.04 13.32 -26.69
CA ASP A 67 2.43 12.88 -26.65
C ASP A 67 2.66 11.86 -25.52
N PHE A 68 1.60 11.32 -24.92
CA PHE A 68 1.70 10.45 -23.74
C PHE A 68 2.53 9.20 -24.05
N ASP A 69 2.30 8.55 -25.18
CA ASP A 69 3.00 7.30 -25.54
C ASP A 69 4.49 7.57 -25.85
N GLU A 70 4.82 8.74 -26.41
CA GLU A 70 6.21 9.17 -26.61
C GLU A 70 6.90 9.45 -25.26
N ARG A 71 6.21 10.11 -24.33
CA ARG A 71 6.74 10.46 -23.00
C ARG A 71 6.79 9.29 -22.03
N HIS A 72 5.91 8.31 -22.20
CA HIS A 72 5.80 7.12 -21.35
C HIS A 72 5.69 5.85 -22.21
N PRO A 73 6.78 5.39 -22.84
CA PRO A 73 6.75 4.23 -23.75
C PRO A 73 6.29 2.92 -23.08
N ASN A 74 6.39 2.85 -21.75
CA ASN A 74 5.92 1.72 -20.95
C ASN A 74 4.42 1.82 -20.57
N GLY A 75 3.70 2.82 -21.10
CA GLY A 75 2.30 3.10 -20.81
C GLY A 75 2.03 3.61 -19.39
N LYS A 76 3.06 3.94 -18.62
CA LYS A 76 2.97 4.24 -17.18
C LYS A 76 3.44 5.65 -16.86
N SER A 77 2.53 6.50 -16.40
CA SER A 77 2.87 7.83 -15.87
C SER A 77 2.67 7.85 -14.35
N ARG A 78 3.77 8.08 -13.61
CA ARG A 78 3.70 8.24 -12.17
C ARG A 78 2.95 9.52 -11.81
N VAL A 79 1.88 9.36 -11.02
CA VAL A 79 1.07 10.47 -10.52
C VAL A 79 1.53 10.89 -9.14
N VAL A 80 1.75 9.92 -8.25
CA VAL A 80 2.06 10.19 -6.84
C VAL A 80 3.26 9.36 -6.41
N LYS A 81 4.16 10.00 -5.67
CA LYS A 81 5.27 9.37 -4.94
C LYS A 81 5.21 9.81 -3.49
N THR A 82 5.29 8.84 -2.58
CA THR A 82 5.21 9.09 -1.15
C THR A 82 6.35 8.40 -0.41
N VAL A 83 6.72 8.96 0.74
CA VAL A 83 7.62 8.32 1.71
C VAL A 83 6.89 8.27 3.04
N TRP A 84 6.95 7.13 3.68
CA TRP A 84 6.29 6.79 4.92
C TRP A 84 7.32 6.33 5.94
N THR A 85 6.98 6.41 7.22
CA THR A 85 7.76 5.84 8.33
C THR A 85 6.90 4.81 9.05
N LEU A 86 7.47 3.62 9.25
CA LEU A 86 6.88 2.55 10.06
C LEU A 86 6.84 2.92 11.54
N ASP A 87 5.77 2.51 12.21
CA ASP A 87 5.68 2.57 13.67
C ASP A 87 6.27 1.31 14.33
N ASP A 88 6.30 1.31 15.66
CA ASP A 88 6.89 0.24 16.45
C ASP A 88 6.13 -1.09 16.31
N ALA A 89 4.81 -1.05 16.08
CA ALA A 89 4.00 -2.25 15.91
C ALA A 89 4.34 -2.94 14.57
N GLU A 90 4.49 -2.16 13.50
CA GLU A 90 4.86 -2.68 12.18
C GLU A 90 6.31 -3.18 12.15
N VAL A 91 7.24 -2.44 12.75
CA VAL A 91 8.63 -2.87 12.91
C VAL A 91 8.70 -4.17 13.73
N GLY A 92 7.97 -4.25 14.85
CA GLY A 92 7.89 -5.44 15.67
C GLY A 92 7.27 -6.65 14.95
N ALA A 93 6.27 -6.43 14.10
CA ALA A 93 5.67 -7.50 13.29
C ALA A 93 6.68 -8.07 12.27
N VAL A 94 7.47 -7.21 11.62
CA VAL A 94 8.53 -7.64 10.70
C VAL A 94 9.65 -8.35 11.47
N ALA A 95 10.08 -7.80 12.61
CA ALA A 95 11.09 -8.42 13.46
C ALA A 95 10.69 -9.80 13.98
N THR A 96 9.42 -10.00 14.34
CA THR A 96 8.92 -11.31 14.76
C THR A 96 8.97 -12.35 13.64
N ALA A 97 8.72 -11.91 12.40
CA ALA A 97 8.71 -12.78 11.23
C ALA A 97 10.13 -13.10 10.72
N PHE A 98 11.00 -12.09 10.62
CA PHE A 98 12.28 -12.13 9.91
C PHE A 98 13.47 -11.63 10.72
N GLY A 99 13.30 -11.20 11.97
CA GLY A 99 14.36 -10.70 12.84
C GLY A 99 14.59 -9.19 12.76
N ASP A 100 15.12 -8.62 13.83
CA ASP A 100 15.31 -7.15 14.01
C ASP A 100 16.22 -6.52 12.95
N ALA A 101 17.25 -7.26 12.51
CA ALA A 101 18.23 -6.79 11.54
C ALA A 101 17.71 -6.77 10.09
N THR A 102 16.49 -7.27 9.83
CA THR A 102 15.92 -7.31 8.47
C THR A 102 15.60 -5.93 7.92
N LEU A 103 15.09 -5.01 8.75
CA LEU A 103 14.77 -3.66 8.31
C LEU A 103 15.99 -2.75 8.46
N THR A 104 16.58 -2.33 7.34
CA THR A 104 17.71 -1.37 7.36
C THR A 104 17.25 0.08 7.48
N SER A 105 15.97 0.34 7.19
CA SER A 105 15.33 1.63 7.40
C SER A 105 13.88 1.45 7.86
N ARG A 106 13.40 2.37 8.70
CA ARG A 106 11.98 2.50 9.01
C ARG A 106 11.20 3.21 7.92
N ASP A 107 11.90 3.91 7.03
CA ASP A 107 11.27 4.66 5.95
C ASP A 107 11.08 3.75 4.73
N PHE A 108 9.89 3.81 4.12
CA PHE A 108 9.59 3.12 2.87
C PHE A 108 8.89 4.06 1.88
N GLY A 109 9.00 3.75 0.59
CA GLY A 109 8.41 4.51 -0.51
C GLY A 109 7.21 3.81 -1.13
N MET A 110 6.27 4.59 -1.64
CA MET A 110 5.22 4.10 -2.52
C MET A 110 5.04 5.02 -3.73
N GLU A 111 4.80 4.42 -4.90
CA GLU A 111 4.53 5.12 -6.15
C GLU A 111 3.28 4.55 -6.82
N HIS A 112 2.43 5.41 -7.37
CA HIS A 112 1.26 4.97 -8.13
C HIS A 112 0.88 6.01 -9.20
N GLY A 113 0.04 5.62 -10.16
CA GLY A 113 -0.37 6.49 -11.25
C GLY A 113 -1.09 5.80 -12.41
N ILE A 114 -1.12 6.50 -13.54
CA ILE A 114 -1.82 6.07 -14.76
C ILE A 114 -1.09 4.86 -15.36
N GLY A 115 -1.83 3.80 -15.67
CA GLY A 115 -1.29 2.56 -16.26
C GLY A 115 -0.66 1.59 -15.25
N TYR A 116 -0.77 1.88 -13.95
CA TYR A 116 -0.29 0.99 -12.90
C TYR A 116 -1.42 0.03 -12.47
N SER A 117 -1.12 -1.26 -12.34
CA SER A 117 -2.06 -2.25 -11.78
C SER A 117 -2.21 -2.16 -10.26
N GLY A 118 -1.26 -1.51 -9.59
CA GLY A 118 -1.25 -1.27 -8.15
C GLY A 118 -0.10 -0.35 -7.76
N ALA A 119 0.03 -0.06 -6.47
CA ALA A 119 1.14 0.73 -5.97
C ALA A 119 2.45 -0.05 -6.04
N LEU A 120 3.52 0.60 -6.51
CA LEU A 120 4.88 0.10 -6.42
C LEU A 120 5.45 0.49 -5.06
N TRP A 121 6.10 -0.45 -4.41
CA TRP A 121 6.68 -0.28 -3.07
C TRP A 121 8.20 -0.25 -3.14
N SER A 122 8.81 0.50 -2.22
CA SER A 122 10.26 0.59 -2.07
C SER A 122 10.59 0.42 -0.59
N VAL A 123 11.05 -0.75 -0.19
CA VAL A 123 11.42 -1.05 1.21
C VAL A 123 12.91 -1.35 1.29
N SER A 124 13.60 -0.78 2.28
CA SER A 124 15.01 -1.05 2.53
C SER A 124 15.14 -2.21 3.51
N ILE A 125 15.57 -3.36 2.99
CA ILE A 125 15.77 -4.58 3.79
C ILE A 125 17.16 -5.16 3.59
N ASP A 126 17.63 -5.88 4.60
CA ASP A 126 18.76 -6.81 4.48
C ASP A 126 18.19 -8.24 4.35
N ALA A 127 18.17 -8.72 3.10
CA ALA A 127 17.69 -10.07 2.78
C ALA A 127 18.57 -11.17 3.39
N ARG A 128 19.86 -10.89 3.63
CA ARG A 128 20.78 -11.85 4.24
C ARG A 128 20.49 -11.98 5.73
N ALA A 129 20.29 -10.87 6.42
CA ALA A 129 19.91 -10.88 7.83
C ALA A 129 18.58 -11.62 8.06
N ALA A 130 17.60 -11.42 7.16
CA ALA A 130 16.34 -12.17 7.18
C ALA A 130 16.54 -13.68 7.04
N LEU A 131 17.42 -14.10 6.11
CA LEU A 131 17.74 -15.50 5.90
C LEU A 131 18.47 -16.09 7.12
N GLU A 132 19.46 -15.40 7.67
CA GLU A 132 20.20 -15.83 8.87
C GLU A 132 19.26 -16.01 10.07
N PHE A 133 18.29 -15.12 10.26
CA PHE A 133 17.27 -15.27 11.30
C PHE A 133 16.41 -16.52 11.09
N LEU A 134 15.95 -16.78 9.87
CA LEU A 134 15.17 -17.99 9.56
C LEU A 134 16.00 -19.27 9.77
N MET A 135 17.28 -19.25 9.42
CA MET A 135 18.21 -20.36 9.67
C MET A 135 18.38 -20.62 11.18
N GLY A 136 18.42 -19.56 11.98
CA GLY A 136 18.39 -19.63 13.45
C GLY A 136 17.08 -20.22 13.98
N LYS A 137 15.94 -19.71 13.49
CA LYS A 137 14.59 -20.12 13.89
C LYS A 137 14.31 -21.61 13.64
N HIS A 138 14.79 -22.14 12.52
CA HIS A 138 14.68 -23.56 12.18
C HIS A 138 15.82 -24.43 12.73
N GLN A 139 16.74 -23.85 13.51
CA GLN A 139 17.84 -24.55 14.19
C GLN A 139 18.72 -25.38 13.23
N LEU A 140 19.05 -24.80 12.06
CA LEU A 140 19.95 -25.44 11.10
C LEU A 140 21.33 -25.68 11.72
N ASP A 141 21.93 -26.81 11.40
CA ASP A 141 23.28 -27.17 11.87
C ASP A 141 24.39 -26.42 11.10
N ALA A 142 25.64 -26.55 11.54
CA ALA A 142 26.76 -25.84 10.94
C ALA A 142 26.98 -26.19 9.45
N THR A 143 26.73 -27.45 9.08
CA THR A 143 26.84 -27.95 7.70
C THR A 143 25.78 -27.35 6.79
N GLU A 144 24.51 -27.35 7.23
CA GLU A 144 23.37 -26.76 6.51
C GLU A 144 23.53 -25.24 6.38
N ARG A 145 24.03 -24.57 7.43
CA ARG A 145 24.30 -23.13 7.38
C ARG A 145 25.42 -22.78 6.40
N ALA A 146 26.47 -23.61 6.34
CA ALA A 146 27.57 -23.39 5.41
C ALA A 146 27.12 -23.49 3.94
N MET A 147 26.14 -24.35 3.64
CA MET A 147 25.56 -24.48 2.28
C MET A 147 24.81 -23.23 1.84
N LEU A 148 24.21 -22.49 2.78
CA LEU A 148 23.42 -21.29 2.50
C LEU A 148 24.22 -19.99 2.63
N LYS A 149 25.51 -20.04 2.97
CA LYS A 149 26.32 -18.84 3.26
C LYS A 149 26.39 -17.84 2.09
N ASP A 150 26.30 -18.36 0.86
CA ASP A 150 26.45 -17.61 -0.39
C ASP A 150 25.10 -17.14 -0.94
N ALA A 151 23.98 -17.64 -0.39
CA ALA A 151 22.64 -17.23 -0.80
C ALA A 151 22.33 -15.83 -0.27
N LYS A 152 22.02 -14.92 -1.20
CA LYS A 152 21.68 -13.51 -0.90
C LYS A 152 20.18 -13.24 -0.99
N SER A 153 19.42 -14.20 -1.50
CA SER A 153 17.97 -14.10 -1.67
C SER A 153 17.26 -15.39 -1.28
N ALA A 154 15.97 -15.29 -0.95
CA ALA A 154 15.13 -16.45 -0.69
C ALA A 154 15.10 -17.42 -1.88
N LYS A 155 15.09 -16.91 -3.13
CA LYS A 155 15.14 -17.74 -4.34
C LYS A 155 16.46 -18.51 -4.49
N GLU A 156 17.59 -17.87 -4.21
CA GLU A 156 18.89 -18.54 -4.20
C GLU A 156 18.94 -19.62 -3.11
N ALA A 157 18.41 -19.33 -1.92
CA ALA A 157 18.34 -20.30 -0.82
C ALA A 157 17.46 -21.51 -1.21
N VAL A 158 16.28 -21.30 -1.80
CA VAL A 158 15.43 -22.39 -2.30
C VAL A 158 16.16 -23.23 -3.34
N THR A 159 16.87 -22.58 -4.28
CA THR A 159 17.63 -23.28 -5.32
C THR A 159 18.78 -24.10 -4.72
N ALA A 160 19.49 -23.56 -3.74
CA ALA A 160 20.55 -24.26 -3.02
C ALA A 160 20.02 -25.47 -2.25
N ILE A 161 18.85 -25.34 -1.59
CA ILE A 161 18.22 -26.45 -0.86
C ILE A 161 17.71 -27.53 -1.82
N ALA A 162 17.19 -27.16 -2.99
CA ALA A 162 16.74 -28.10 -4.01
C ALA A 162 17.88 -28.92 -4.64
N ALA A 163 19.11 -28.38 -4.65
CA ALA A 163 20.30 -29.08 -5.13
C ALA A 163 20.79 -30.18 -4.16
N VAL A 164 20.31 -30.19 -2.91
CA VAL A 164 20.67 -31.20 -1.92
C VAL A 164 19.74 -32.41 -2.06
N GLY A 165 20.30 -33.56 -2.44
CA GLY A 165 19.54 -34.78 -2.69
C GLY A 165 18.87 -35.41 -1.46
N GLN A 166 19.40 -35.16 -0.25
CA GLN A 166 18.81 -35.64 1.00
C GLN A 166 18.60 -34.47 1.96
N GLN A 167 17.35 -34.02 2.06
CA GLN A 167 16.96 -32.90 2.90
C GLN A 167 16.60 -33.39 4.31
N SER A 168 17.19 -32.79 5.33
CA SER A 168 16.76 -32.97 6.72
C SER A 168 15.35 -32.38 6.92
N GLU A 169 14.65 -32.80 7.98
CA GLU A 169 13.36 -32.20 8.34
C GLU A 169 13.45 -30.68 8.57
N ARG A 170 14.60 -30.19 9.04
CA ARG A 170 14.86 -28.76 9.29
C ARG A 170 14.99 -27.97 7.98
N LEU A 171 15.72 -28.51 7.01
CA LEU A 171 15.84 -27.93 5.68
C LEU A 171 14.50 -27.96 4.94
N GLN A 172 13.72 -29.02 5.09
CA GLN A 172 12.37 -29.10 4.53
C GLN A 172 11.44 -28.02 5.12
N ALA A 173 11.49 -27.81 6.45
CA ALA A 173 10.71 -26.77 7.11
C ALA A 173 11.11 -25.35 6.66
N LEU A 174 12.41 -25.08 6.51
CA LEU A 174 12.90 -23.81 5.98
C LEU A 174 12.48 -23.62 4.51
N ASN A 175 12.62 -24.65 3.68
CA ASN A 175 12.22 -24.59 2.27
C ASN A 175 10.72 -24.32 2.13
N ALA A 176 9.89 -24.98 2.94
CA ALA A 176 8.45 -24.72 2.96
C ALA A 176 8.14 -23.25 3.32
N ALA A 177 8.84 -22.69 4.32
CA ALA A 177 8.69 -21.28 4.69
C ALA A 177 9.12 -20.33 3.57
N LEU A 178 10.20 -20.61 2.85
CA LEU A 178 10.69 -19.78 1.74
C LEU A 178 9.81 -19.87 0.48
N VAL A 179 9.30 -21.07 0.17
CA VAL A 179 8.40 -21.30 -0.98
C VAL A 179 7.02 -20.66 -0.74
N ALA A 180 6.58 -20.56 0.52
CA ALA A 180 5.33 -19.86 0.86
C ALA A 180 5.40 -18.34 0.61
N LEU A 181 6.59 -17.75 0.48
CA LEU A 181 6.75 -16.32 0.19
C LEU A 181 6.37 -16.00 -1.26
N ARG A 182 5.65 -14.90 -1.47
CA ARG A 182 5.28 -14.45 -2.83
C ARG A 182 6.55 -14.23 -3.67
N GLU A 183 6.64 -14.97 -4.77
CA GLU A 183 7.80 -14.97 -5.67
C GLU A 183 9.14 -15.31 -4.99
N GLN A 184 9.12 -15.96 -3.83
CA GLN A 184 10.32 -16.29 -3.04
C GLN A 184 11.18 -15.04 -2.78
N ASN A 185 10.52 -13.93 -2.42
CA ASN A 185 11.17 -12.65 -2.21
C ASN A 185 10.83 -12.07 -0.83
N PHE A 186 11.87 -11.84 -0.01
CA PHE A 186 11.73 -11.21 1.31
C PHE A 186 11.13 -9.80 1.23
N ILE A 187 11.41 -9.04 0.18
CA ILE A 187 10.83 -7.70 -0.03
C ILE A 187 9.30 -7.80 -0.10
N HIS A 188 8.78 -8.77 -0.88
CA HIS A 188 7.34 -8.97 -0.99
C HIS A 188 6.72 -9.41 0.33
N ALA A 189 7.39 -10.30 1.06
CA ALA A 189 6.90 -10.74 2.36
C ALA A 189 6.82 -9.61 3.39
N VAL A 190 7.83 -8.72 3.42
CA VAL A 190 7.82 -7.53 4.27
C VAL A 190 6.72 -6.56 3.82
N ILE A 191 6.55 -6.35 2.51
CA ILE A 191 5.44 -5.53 1.97
C ILE A 191 4.08 -6.10 2.41
N ASP A 192 3.88 -7.41 2.37
CA ASP A 192 2.61 -8.05 2.75
C ASP A 192 2.29 -7.89 4.25
N ILE A 193 3.31 -7.79 5.11
CA ILE A 193 3.15 -7.46 6.52
C ILE A 193 2.79 -5.98 6.68
N VAL A 194 3.57 -5.09 6.08
CA VAL A 194 3.41 -3.63 6.19
C VAL A 194 2.10 -3.15 5.57
N ALA A 195 1.66 -3.74 4.45
CA ALA A 195 0.46 -3.36 3.73
C ALA A 195 -0.82 -3.54 4.56
N LYS A 196 -0.83 -4.43 5.57
CA LYS A 196 -1.97 -4.61 6.48
C LYS A 196 -2.23 -3.37 7.34
N GLY A 197 -1.18 -2.62 7.67
CA GLY A 197 -1.24 -1.38 8.45
C GLY A 197 -1.38 -0.12 7.59
N LEU A 198 -1.37 -0.23 6.26
CA LEU A 198 -1.41 0.93 5.37
C LEU A 198 -2.78 1.64 5.49
N PRO A 199 -2.82 2.93 5.89
CA PRO A 199 -4.07 3.65 6.00
C PRO A 199 -4.70 3.88 4.63
N ARG A 200 -6.04 3.85 4.60
CA ARG A 200 -6.81 4.28 3.44
C ARG A 200 -7.07 5.79 3.52
N PHE A 201 -6.98 6.46 2.38
CA PHE A 201 -7.27 7.88 2.28
C PHE A 201 -8.77 8.08 2.16
N PHE A 202 -9.33 8.89 3.05
CA PHE A 202 -10.70 9.38 2.94
C PHE A 202 -10.68 10.78 2.34
N LEU A 203 -11.37 10.98 1.22
CA LEU A 203 -11.49 12.27 0.56
C LEU A 203 -12.96 12.70 0.54
N THR A 204 -13.23 13.88 1.08
CA THR A 204 -14.56 14.49 1.07
C THR A 204 -14.48 15.93 0.55
N SER A 205 -15.33 16.27 -0.43
CA SER A 205 -15.55 17.65 -0.89
C SER A 205 -16.77 18.29 -0.23
N HIS A 206 -17.67 17.44 0.27
CA HIS A 206 -18.88 17.81 0.99
C HIS A 206 -19.03 16.86 2.15
N PHE A 207 -19.16 17.40 3.36
CA PHE A 207 -19.72 16.62 4.45
C PHE A 207 -21.11 16.19 3.99
N ASN A 208 -21.27 14.91 3.69
CA ASN A 208 -22.57 14.36 3.35
C ASN A 208 -23.50 14.71 4.51
N ARG A 209 -24.55 15.47 4.19
CA ARG A 209 -25.53 15.88 5.18
C ARG A 209 -26.48 14.72 5.36
N MET A 210 -26.63 14.28 6.61
CA MET A 210 -27.72 13.40 6.98
C MET A 210 -29.04 14.13 6.70
N SER A 211 -29.97 13.44 6.06
CA SER A 211 -31.33 13.94 5.92
C SER A 211 -31.94 14.13 7.31
N GLY A 212 -32.47 15.32 7.61
CA GLY A 212 -33.08 15.61 8.92
C GLY A 212 -34.34 14.78 9.19
N GLU A 213 -34.95 14.24 8.13
CA GLU A 213 -36.10 13.35 8.18
C GLU A 213 -35.87 12.18 7.21
N VAL A 214 -36.18 10.96 7.66
CA VAL A 214 -36.06 9.74 6.86
C VAL A 214 -37.35 8.94 6.97
N SER A 215 -37.93 8.58 5.82
CA SER A 215 -39.09 7.68 5.78
C SER A 215 -38.62 6.23 5.98
N ILE A 216 -39.04 5.61 7.08
CA ILE A 216 -38.68 4.23 7.41
C ILE A 216 -39.11 3.26 6.30
N ASN A 217 -40.30 3.46 5.72
CA ASN A 217 -40.82 2.61 4.65
C ASN A 217 -39.96 2.74 3.37
N ALA A 218 -39.56 3.96 3.01
CA ALA A 218 -38.70 4.18 1.85
C ALA A 218 -37.31 3.59 2.06
N LEU A 219 -36.76 3.72 3.28
CA LEU A 219 -35.46 3.17 3.66
C LEU A 219 -35.46 1.64 3.60
N ASN A 220 -36.52 0.99 4.11
CA ASN A 220 -36.66 -0.47 4.05
C ASN A 220 -36.82 -0.97 2.60
N ALA A 221 -37.55 -0.23 1.74
CA ALA A 221 -37.65 -0.54 0.32
C ALA A 221 -36.30 -0.37 -0.42
N ALA A 222 -35.57 0.71 -0.14
CA ALA A 222 -34.25 0.96 -0.70
C ALA A 222 -33.22 -0.10 -0.26
N LYS A 223 -33.30 -0.54 1.01
CA LYS A 223 -32.49 -1.64 1.54
C LYS A 223 -32.81 -2.97 0.87
N ALA A 224 -34.08 -3.28 0.64
CA ALA A 224 -34.52 -4.51 -0.04
C ALA A 224 -34.10 -4.54 -1.53
N THR A 225 -34.01 -3.38 -2.17
CA THR A 225 -33.62 -3.24 -3.59
C THR A 225 -32.15 -2.90 -3.80
N ASN A 226 -31.37 -2.78 -2.72
CA ASN A 226 -29.96 -2.38 -2.73
C ASN A 226 -29.69 -1.03 -3.43
N THR A 227 -30.59 -0.06 -3.24
CA THR A 227 -30.55 1.28 -3.85
C THR A 227 -30.33 2.40 -2.83
N LEU A 228 -29.71 2.08 -1.68
CA LEU A 228 -29.46 3.05 -0.61
C LEU A 228 -28.64 4.24 -1.10
N THR A 229 -29.13 5.45 -0.81
CA THR A 229 -28.37 6.67 -1.09
C THR A 229 -27.26 6.86 -0.05
N PRO A 230 -26.23 7.68 -0.32
CA PRO A 230 -25.22 8.01 0.68
C PRO A 230 -25.79 8.61 1.97
N SER A 231 -26.88 9.38 1.89
CA SER A 231 -27.55 9.93 3.08
C SER A 231 -28.22 8.85 3.93
N ASP A 232 -28.87 7.88 3.27
CA ASP A 232 -29.51 6.74 3.92
C ASP A 232 -28.48 5.86 4.64
N SER A 233 -27.35 5.59 4.00
CA SER A 233 -26.24 4.84 4.60
C SER A 233 -25.69 5.54 5.83
N ILE A 234 -25.51 6.87 5.79
CA ILE A 234 -25.05 7.65 6.94
C ILE A 234 -26.05 7.62 8.09
N PHE A 235 -27.35 7.69 7.79
CA PHE A 235 -28.39 7.57 8.81
C PHE A 235 -28.39 6.18 9.46
N LEU A 236 -28.24 5.12 8.67
CA LEU A 236 -28.11 3.75 9.17
C LEU A 236 -26.84 3.54 10.00
N ASP A 237 -25.70 4.06 9.55
CA ASP A 237 -24.43 4.01 10.28
C ASP A 237 -24.52 4.78 11.60
N PHE A 238 -25.21 5.93 11.62
CA PHE A 238 -25.47 6.69 12.84
C PHE A 238 -26.36 5.92 13.81
N LEU A 239 -27.43 5.28 13.33
CA LEU A 239 -28.26 4.42 14.18
C LEU A 239 -27.46 3.25 14.74
N ALA A 240 -26.64 2.59 13.91
CA ALA A 240 -25.78 1.50 14.34
C ALA A 240 -24.77 1.97 15.42
N TYR A 241 -24.17 3.14 15.23
CA TYR A 241 -23.31 3.77 16.23
C TYR A 241 -24.05 4.08 17.54
N ALA A 242 -25.31 4.52 17.45
CA ALA A 242 -26.19 4.76 18.60
C ALA A 242 -26.82 3.48 19.18
N GLY A 243 -26.46 2.29 18.67
CA GLY A 243 -26.97 0.99 19.12
C GLY A 243 -28.43 0.72 18.75
N ARG A 244 -28.98 1.41 17.73
CA ARG A 244 -30.34 1.22 17.22
C ARG A 244 -30.31 0.63 15.81
N TYR A 245 -31.34 -0.12 15.47
CA TYR A 245 -31.49 -0.73 14.14
C TYR A 245 -32.87 -0.43 13.58
N VAL A 246 -32.92 -0.05 12.30
CA VAL A 246 -34.18 -0.04 11.53
C VAL A 246 -34.46 -1.50 11.15
N ARG A 247 -35.53 -2.05 11.72
CA ARG A 247 -36.05 -3.38 11.38
C ARG A 247 -36.98 -3.32 10.18
#